data_AF-A0A848N0K3-F1
#
_entry.id   AF-A0A848N0K3-F1
#
_cell.length_a   1.000
_cell.length_b   1.000
_cell.length_c   1.000
_cell.angle_alpha   90.00
_cell.angle_beta   90.00
_cell.angle_gamma   90.00
#
_symmetry.space_group_name_H-M   'P 1'
#
loop_
_entity.id
_entity.type
_entity.pdbx_description
1 polymer ?
#
loop_
_entity_poly.entity_id
_entity_poly.type
_entity_poly.pdbx_seq_one_letter_code
_entity_poly.pdbx_strand_id
1 'polypeptide(L)'
;KKPTFILAQSERRQMYEKKDMSKAKKGTLFHVSDYVLRFENQMAEVSNWHFEIELTLKSQNRYTKAIFPKYLRLLTQKRNAQLIYVTPSNIIYNSLDMFKEYFMLKKQEEELKSIDASAFDRLRIVSSKEFNGVLKKMLEENDFINER
;
A
#
# COMPACT_ATOMS: atom_id res chain seq x y z
N LYS A 1 -2.83 -25.50 9.39
CA LYS A 1 -4.04 -24.62 9.42
C LYS A 1 -3.85 -23.56 8.34
N LYS A 2 -4.67 -23.47 7.28
CA LYS A 2 -4.44 -22.48 6.21
C LYS A 2 -4.36 -21.03 6.76
N PRO A 3 -3.58 -20.13 6.15
CA PRO A 3 -3.58 -18.71 6.50
C PRO A 3 -4.99 -18.16 6.38
N THR A 4 -5.37 -17.38 7.38
CA THR A 4 -6.77 -16.95 7.52
C THR A 4 -6.82 -15.43 7.37
N PHE A 5 -7.75 -14.96 6.54
CA PHE A 5 -8.14 -13.56 6.54
C PHE A 5 -8.67 -13.20 7.93
N ILE A 6 -8.05 -12.23 8.59
CA ILE A 6 -8.42 -11.84 9.95
C ILE A 6 -9.50 -10.76 9.90
N LEU A 7 -9.20 -9.67 9.19
CA LEU A 7 -10.03 -8.48 9.22
C LEU A 7 -9.78 -7.55 8.03
N ALA A 8 -10.82 -6.79 7.69
CA ALA A 8 -10.74 -5.59 6.87
C ALA A 8 -10.98 -4.39 7.77
N GLN A 9 -10.05 -3.44 7.79
CA GLN A 9 -10.17 -2.22 8.60
C GLN A 9 -10.02 -0.99 7.73
N SER A 10 -10.92 -0.02 7.89
CA SER A 10 -10.67 1.33 7.39
C SER A 10 -9.79 2.08 8.38
N GLU A 11 -8.73 2.70 7.90
CA GLU A 11 -7.80 3.39 8.80
C GLU A 11 -8.35 4.76 9.26
N ARG A 12 -9.40 5.28 8.61
CA ARG A 12 -10.20 6.38 9.16
C ARG A 12 -10.66 6.04 10.58
N ARG A 13 -11.13 4.80 10.80
CA ARG A 13 -11.52 4.30 12.12
C ARG A 13 -10.34 4.23 13.09
N GLN A 14 -9.16 3.77 12.65
CA GLN A 14 -7.95 3.79 13.49
C GLN A 14 -7.53 5.22 13.90
N MET A 15 -7.66 6.19 13.00
CA MET A 15 -7.33 7.58 13.30
C MET A 15 -8.26 8.15 14.38
N TYR A 16 -9.57 7.84 14.32
CA TYR A 16 -10.51 8.19 15.37
C TYR A 16 -10.15 7.52 16.71
N GLU A 17 -9.93 6.20 16.72
CA GLU A 17 -9.56 5.46 17.95
C GLU A 17 -8.26 5.98 18.58
N LYS A 18 -7.23 6.29 17.78
CA LYS A 18 -5.97 6.88 18.28
C LYS A 18 -6.16 8.30 18.80
N LYS A 19 -7.06 9.11 18.22
CA LYS A 19 -7.40 10.44 18.73
C LYS A 19 -8.14 10.36 20.06
N ASP A 20 -9.07 9.42 20.20
CA ASP A 20 -9.82 9.23 21.44
C ASP A 20 -8.90 8.77 22.58
N MET A 21 -7.89 7.95 22.25
CA MET A 21 -6.94 7.41 23.22
C MET A 21 -5.68 8.28 23.44
N SER A 22 -5.46 9.35 22.68
CA SER A 22 -4.26 10.20 22.83
C SER A 22 -4.57 11.70 22.81
N LYS A 23 -3.89 12.47 23.68
CA LYS A 23 -3.88 13.95 23.60
C LYS A 23 -3.09 14.38 22.37
N ALA A 24 -3.65 14.26 21.18
CA ALA A 24 -2.96 14.58 19.93
C ALA A 24 -2.53 16.07 19.90
N LYS A 25 -1.25 16.33 19.63
CA LYS A 25 -0.75 17.69 19.36
C LYS A 25 -1.44 18.23 18.09
N LYS A 26 -1.85 19.50 18.13
CA LYS A 26 -2.44 20.20 16.98
C LYS A 26 -1.56 20.05 15.74
N GLY A 27 -2.10 19.51 14.65
CA GLY A 27 -1.50 19.59 13.30
C GLY A 27 -0.88 18.31 12.71
N THR A 28 -0.95 17.14 13.36
CA THR A 28 -0.41 15.91 12.75
C THR A 28 -1.28 15.43 11.58
N LEU A 29 -0.76 15.57 10.35
CA LEU A 29 -1.33 14.97 9.15
C LEU A 29 -0.99 13.47 9.12
N PHE A 30 -2.01 12.64 9.32
CA PHE A 30 -1.88 11.19 9.17
C PHE A 30 -2.22 10.81 7.73
N HIS A 31 -1.21 10.42 6.96
CA HIS A 31 -1.46 9.70 5.70
C HIS A 31 -1.84 8.26 6.07
N VAL A 32 -3.02 7.82 5.69
CA VAL A 32 -3.49 6.46 5.99
C VAL A 32 -4.23 5.89 4.80
N SER A 33 -4.04 4.59 4.59
CA SER A 33 -4.71 3.85 3.52
C SER A 33 -6.22 3.86 3.73
N ASP A 34 -7.01 3.87 2.67
CA ASP A 34 -8.46 3.80 2.81
C ASP A 34 -8.89 2.52 3.52
N TYR A 35 -8.27 1.40 3.15
CA TYR A 35 -8.47 0.11 3.80
C TYR A 35 -7.17 -0.67 3.99
N VAL A 36 -7.14 -1.51 5.01
CA VAL A 36 -6.12 -2.53 5.23
C VAL A 36 -6.79 -3.89 5.40
N LEU A 37 -6.40 -4.85 4.56
CA LEU A 37 -6.74 -6.25 4.74
C LEU A 37 -5.59 -6.95 5.45
N ARG A 38 -5.91 -7.71 6.50
CA ARG A 38 -4.90 -8.42 7.30
C ARG A 38 -5.04 -9.93 7.13
N PHE A 39 -3.91 -10.56 6.86
CA PHE A 39 -3.77 -12.01 6.78
C PHE A 39 -2.74 -12.47 7.81
N GLU A 40 -3.01 -13.60 8.45
CA GLU A 40 -2.07 -14.26 9.37
C GLU A 40 -1.82 -15.70 8.94
N ASN A 41 -0.55 -16.10 8.97
CA ASN A 41 -0.11 -17.45 8.63
C ASN A 41 -0.02 -18.35 9.89
N GLN A 42 0.35 -19.63 9.71
CA GLN A 42 0.50 -20.57 10.84
C GLN A 42 1.53 -20.17 11.89
N MET A 43 2.51 -19.34 11.51
CA MET A 43 3.56 -18.86 12.41
C MET A 43 3.15 -17.59 13.17
N ALA A 44 1.88 -17.19 13.09
CA ALA A 44 1.36 -15.93 13.62
C ALA A 44 2.05 -14.68 13.05
N GLU A 45 2.67 -14.81 11.87
CA GLU A 45 3.17 -13.66 11.15
C GLU A 45 2.02 -12.97 10.42
N VAL A 46 2.16 -11.66 10.20
CA VAL A 46 1.09 -10.84 9.65
C VAL A 46 1.51 -10.21 8.32
N SER A 47 0.64 -10.34 7.32
CA SER A 47 0.69 -9.59 6.06
C SER A 47 -0.44 -8.57 6.05
N ASN A 48 -0.07 -7.30 5.83
CA ASN A 48 -1.02 -6.20 5.65
C ASN A 48 -1.05 -5.78 4.19
N TRP A 49 -2.24 -5.78 3.60
CA TRP A 49 -2.49 -5.32 2.24
C TRP A 49 -3.20 -3.97 2.33
N HIS A 50 -2.50 -2.93 1.92
CA HIS A 50 -2.95 -1.55 1.95
C HIS A 50 -3.68 -1.20 0.66
N PHE A 51 -4.91 -0.71 0.75
CA PHE A 51 -5.70 -0.27 -0.39
C PHE A 51 -5.90 1.24 -0.35
N GLU A 52 -5.67 1.88 -1.48
CA GLU A 52 -5.83 3.32 -1.69
C GLU A 52 -6.78 3.52 -2.87
N ILE A 53 -7.97 4.06 -2.62
CA ILE A 53 -8.98 4.33 -3.64
C ILE A 53 -8.78 5.77 -4.11
N GLU A 54 -8.15 5.93 -5.28
CA GLU A 54 -7.78 7.24 -5.79
C GLU A 54 -8.85 7.76 -6.76
N LEU A 55 -9.71 8.65 -6.25
CA LEU A 55 -10.77 9.31 -7.03
C LEU A 55 -10.34 10.69 -7.57
N THR A 56 -9.27 11.27 -7.03
CA THR A 56 -8.78 12.60 -7.41
C THR A 56 -7.26 12.62 -7.45
N LEU A 57 -6.64 13.32 -8.40
CA LEU A 57 -5.19 13.50 -8.35
C LEU A 57 -4.77 14.40 -7.20
N LYS A 58 -3.85 13.90 -6.39
CA LYS A 58 -3.09 14.71 -5.44
C LYS A 58 -1.96 15.45 -6.18
N SER A 59 -1.43 16.51 -5.57
CA SER A 59 -0.34 17.28 -6.19
C SER A 59 0.91 16.43 -6.38
N GLN A 60 1.68 16.75 -7.42
CA GLN A 60 2.96 16.09 -7.74
C GLN A 60 3.88 16.05 -6.51
N ASN A 61 4.07 17.19 -5.83
CA ASN A 61 4.88 17.27 -4.62
C ASN A 61 4.39 16.31 -3.52
N ARG A 62 3.08 16.08 -3.40
CA ARG A 62 2.54 15.16 -2.40
C ARG A 62 2.87 13.71 -2.76
N TYR A 63 2.79 13.33 -4.03
CA TYR A 63 3.20 12.00 -4.45
C TYR A 63 4.71 11.78 -4.30
N THR A 64 5.53 12.73 -4.76
CA THR A 64 6.98 12.58 -4.79
C THR A 64 7.69 12.80 -3.46
N LYS A 65 7.17 13.66 -2.57
CA LYS A 65 7.86 13.97 -1.30
C LYS A 65 7.26 13.28 -0.08
N ALA A 66 6.00 12.84 -0.15
CA ALA A 66 5.30 12.29 1.00
C ALA A 66 4.80 10.86 0.77
N ILE A 67 3.95 10.64 -0.24
CA ILE A 67 3.17 9.40 -0.37
C ILE A 67 4.02 8.22 -0.83
N PHE A 68 4.63 8.30 -2.01
CA PHE A 68 5.44 7.19 -2.54
C PHE A 68 6.64 6.88 -1.64
N PRO A 69 7.45 7.85 -1.18
CA PRO A 69 8.56 7.56 -0.26
C PRO A 69 8.12 6.87 1.04
N LYS A 70 6.95 7.23 1.59
CA LYS A 70 6.41 6.57 2.77
C LYS A 70 6.09 5.10 2.47
N TYR A 71 5.36 4.83 1.39
CA TYR A 71 4.94 3.48 1.06
C TYR A 71 6.09 2.58 0.62
N LEU A 72 7.04 3.10 -0.16
CA LEU A 72 8.21 2.31 -0.55
C LEU A 72 9.07 1.94 0.66
N ARG A 73 9.23 2.83 1.65
CA ARG A 73 9.88 2.50 2.93
C ARG A 73 9.11 1.44 3.71
N LEU A 74 7.79 1.56 3.80
CA LEU A 74 6.93 0.56 4.44
C LEU A 74 7.12 -0.82 3.78
N LEU A 75 7.02 -0.89 2.46
CA LEU A 75 7.16 -2.14 1.70
C LEU A 75 8.57 -2.71 1.85
N THR A 76 9.60 -1.88 1.85
CA THR A 76 10.99 -2.31 2.10
C THR A 76 11.14 -2.94 3.49
N GLN A 77 10.57 -2.32 4.53
CA GLN A 77 10.66 -2.81 5.90
C GLN A 77 9.77 -4.03 6.18
N LYS A 78 8.66 -4.16 5.46
CA LYS A 78 7.65 -5.22 5.63
C LYS A 78 7.52 -6.01 4.34
N ARG A 79 8.35 -7.04 4.18
CA ARG A 79 8.44 -7.85 2.95
C ARG A 79 7.12 -8.50 2.54
N ASN A 80 6.28 -8.86 3.51
CA ASN A 80 4.98 -9.50 3.25
C ASN A 80 3.85 -8.49 3.01
N ALA A 81 4.10 -7.18 3.13
CA ALA A 81 3.09 -6.16 2.90
C ALA A 81 2.89 -5.87 1.41
N GLN A 82 1.67 -5.48 1.05
CA GLN A 82 1.26 -5.10 -0.30
C GLN A 82 0.65 -3.70 -0.28
N LEU A 83 0.82 -2.93 -1.36
CA LEU A 83 0.08 -1.68 -1.60
C LEU A 83 -0.65 -1.77 -2.94
N ILE A 84 -1.95 -1.52 -2.92
CA ILE A 84 -2.81 -1.56 -4.10
C ILE A 84 -3.52 -0.21 -4.22
N TYR A 85 -3.12 0.58 -5.20
CA TYR A 85 -3.92 1.71 -5.68
C TYR A 85 -5.01 1.20 -6.59
N VAL A 86 -6.24 1.68 -6.37
CA VAL A 86 -7.40 1.37 -7.21
C VAL A 86 -8.01 2.68 -7.68
N THR A 87 -8.25 2.80 -8.99
CA THR A 87 -8.86 4.01 -9.54
C THR A 87 -9.77 3.68 -10.74
N PRO A 88 -10.93 4.35 -10.89
CA PRO A 88 -11.74 4.27 -12.10
C PRO A 88 -11.24 5.19 -13.22
N SER A 89 -10.30 6.10 -12.94
CA SER A 89 -9.84 7.11 -13.89
C SER A 89 -8.52 6.72 -14.53
N ASN A 90 -8.50 6.63 -15.87
CA ASN A 90 -7.28 6.36 -16.63
C ASN A 90 -6.23 7.47 -16.44
N ILE A 91 -6.66 8.73 -16.26
CA ILE A 91 -5.74 9.84 -16.02
C ILE A 91 -5.01 9.66 -14.68
N ILE A 92 -5.76 9.25 -13.64
CA ILE A 92 -5.19 8.96 -12.33
C ILE A 92 -4.25 7.77 -12.41
N TYR A 93 -4.68 6.69 -13.06
CA TYR A 93 -3.88 5.49 -13.27
C TYR A 93 -2.54 5.84 -13.91
N ASN A 94 -2.54 6.49 -15.06
CA ASN A 94 -1.33 6.83 -15.81
C ASN A 94 -0.40 7.72 -14.98
N SER A 95 -0.96 8.68 -14.22
CA SER A 95 -0.17 9.56 -13.36
C SER A 95 0.50 8.78 -12.21
N LEU A 96 -0.23 7.88 -11.55
CA LEU A 96 0.32 7.02 -10.51
C LEU A 96 1.41 6.11 -11.07
N ASP A 97 1.21 5.59 -12.28
CA ASP A 97 2.16 4.69 -12.95
C ASP A 97 3.45 5.44 -13.30
N MET A 98 3.33 6.64 -13.85
CA MET A 98 4.47 7.55 -14.05
C MET A 98 5.23 7.86 -12.75
N PHE A 99 4.53 8.04 -11.63
CA PHE A 99 5.21 8.21 -10.34
C PHE A 99 5.95 6.96 -9.91
N LYS A 100 5.35 5.78 -10.10
CA LYS A 100 6.02 4.50 -9.82
C LYS A 100 7.29 4.36 -10.66
N GLU A 101 7.22 4.60 -11.96
CA GLU A 101 8.36 4.58 -12.87
C GLU A 101 9.44 5.58 -12.47
N TYR A 102 9.05 6.81 -12.15
CA TYR A 102 9.97 7.82 -11.65
C TYR A 102 10.80 7.31 -10.46
N PHE A 103 10.16 6.65 -9.48
CA PHE A 103 10.87 6.09 -8.33
C PHE A 103 11.72 4.85 -8.68
N MET A 104 11.29 4.03 -9.64
CA MET A 104 12.10 2.90 -10.13
C MET A 104 13.40 3.37 -10.77
N LEU A 105 13.36 4.44 -11.58
CA LEU A 105 14.54 5.04 -12.19
C LEU A 105 15.42 5.72 -11.14
N LYS A 106 14.81 6.47 -10.22
CA LYS A 106 15.50 7.18 -9.14
C LYS A 106 16.17 6.29 -8.10
N LYS A 107 15.82 5.01 -8.01
CA LYS A 107 16.51 4.05 -7.13
C LYS A 107 18.03 3.98 -7.40
N GLN A 108 18.47 4.37 -8.59
CA GLN A 108 19.89 4.42 -8.95
C GLN A 108 20.64 5.56 -8.23
N GLU A 109 19.93 6.55 -7.66
CA GLU A 109 20.48 7.64 -6.86
C GLU A 109 20.73 7.23 -5.40
N GLU A 110 21.78 7.76 -4.75
CA GLU A 110 22.26 7.29 -3.44
C GLU A 110 21.23 7.32 -2.31
N GLU A 111 20.34 8.32 -2.31
CA GLU A 111 19.32 8.49 -1.25
C GLU A 111 18.23 7.41 -1.25
N LEU A 112 18.03 6.72 -2.38
CA LEU A 112 16.97 5.71 -2.56
C LEU A 112 17.51 4.29 -2.73
N LYS A 113 18.84 4.09 -2.65
CA LYS A 113 19.50 2.77 -2.65
C LYS A 113 18.95 1.82 -1.58
N SER A 114 18.42 2.37 -0.49
CA SER A 114 17.81 1.60 0.60
C SER A 114 16.47 0.94 0.23
N ILE A 115 15.83 1.33 -0.87
CA ILE A 115 14.56 0.75 -1.32
C ILE A 115 14.81 -0.60 -1.97
N ASP A 116 14.20 -1.64 -1.40
CA ASP A 116 14.21 -2.98 -1.98
C ASP A 116 13.52 -2.97 -3.36
N ALA A 117 14.13 -3.63 -4.36
CA ALA A 117 13.55 -3.73 -5.70
C ALA A 117 12.17 -4.40 -5.64
N SER A 118 12.01 -5.40 -4.76
CA SER A 118 10.76 -6.13 -4.56
C SER A 118 9.61 -5.24 -4.07
N ALA A 119 9.90 -4.04 -3.53
CA ALA A 119 8.86 -3.10 -3.10
C ALA A 119 8.00 -2.63 -4.29
N PHE A 120 8.58 -2.52 -5.49
CA PHE A 120 7.84 -2.08 -6.68
C PHE A 120 6.91 -3.16 -7.22
N ASP A 121 7.24 -4.44 -7.07
CA ASP A 121 6.35 -5.56 -7.43
C ASP A 121 5.12 -5.65 -6.51
N ARG A 122 5.30 -5.18 -5.27
CA ARG A 122 4.27 -5.13 -4.23
C ARG A 122 3.51 -3.81 -4.20
N LEU A 123 3.95 -2.81 -4.97
CA LEU A 123 3.21 -1.58 -5.24
C LEU A 123 2.47 -1.72 -6.57
N ARG A 124 1.17 -1.98 -6.50
CA ARG A 124 0.32 -2.22 -7.68
C ARG A 124 -0.64 -1.05 -7.87
N ILE A 125 -0.81 -0.65 -9.12
CA ILE A 125 -1.80 0.35 -9.52
C ILE A 125 -2.76 -0.39 -10.44
N VAL A 126 -4.05 -0.33 -10.12
CA VAL A 126 -5.06 -1.20 -10.71
C VAL A 126 -6.26 -0.37 -11.13
N SER A 127 -6.74 -0.60 -12.36
CA SER A 127 -8.02 -0.06 -12.79
C SER A 127 -9.16 -0.72 -12.02
N SER A 128 -10.16 0.07 -11.62
CA SER A 128 -11.36 -0.47 -10.96
C SER A 128 -12.06 -1.60 -11.76
N LYS A 129 -11.95 -1.58 -13.09
CA LYS A 129 -12.53 -2.60 -13.97
C LYS A 129 -11.84 -3.96 -13.85
N GLU A 130 -10.55 -3.96 -13.56
CA GLU A 130 -9.71 -5.16 -13.50
C GLU A 130 -9.48 -5.65 -12.06
N PHE A 131 -9.91 -4.85 -11.08
CA PHE A 131 -9.62 -5.04 -9.66
C PHE A 131 -9.91 -6.46 -9.17
N ASN A 132 -11.10 -7.00 -9.45
CA ASN A 132 -11.48 -8.34 -8.98
C ASN A 132 -10.59 -9.43 -9.56
N GLY A 133 -10.23 -9.35 -10.85
CA GLY A 133 -9.35 -10.32 -11.50
C GLY A 133 -7.94 -10.26 -10.93
N VAL A 134 -7.40 -9.05 -10.76
CA VAL A 134 -6.08 -8.84 -10.16
C VAL A 134 -6.05 -9.32 -8.71
N LEU A 135 -7.06 -8.99 -7.90
CA LEU A 135 -7.13 -9.39 -6.50
C LEU A 135 -7.20 -10.91 -6.36
N LYS A 136 -8.03 -11.58 -7.17
CA LYS A 136 -8.13 -13.05 -7.17
C LYS A 136 -6.77 -13.68 -7.47
N LYS A 137 -6.11 -13.23 -8.54
CA LYS A 137 -4.78 -13.72 -8.91
C LYS A 137 -3.74 -13.48 -7.81
N MET A 138 -3.75 -12.29 -7.20
CA MET A 138 -2.87 -11.98 -6.08
C MET A 138 -3.08 -12.94 -4.89
N LEU A 139 -4.33 -13.26 -4.54
CA LEU A 139 -4.61 -14.21 -3.46
C LEU A 139 -4.15 -15.62 -3.82
N GLU A 140 -4.36 -16.05 -5.07
CA GLU A 140 -3.98 -17.36 -5.58
C GLU A 140 -2.47 -17.54 -5.74
N GLU A 141 -1.70 -16.47 -5.95
CA GLU A 141 -0.24 -16.55 -6.18
C GLU A 141 0.59 -16.14 -4.96
N ASN A 142 -0.03 -15.63 -3.90
CA ASN A 142 0.73 -15.13 -2.75
C ASN A 142 1.24 -16.28 -1.86
N ASP A 143 2.55 -16.49 -1.86
CA ASP A 143 3.20 -17.56 -1.08
C ASP A 143 2.98 -17.42 0.43
N PHE A 144 2.95 -16.19 0.95
CA PHE A 144 2.67 -15.95 2.37
C PHE A 144 1.26 -16.41 2.79
N ILE A 145 0.26 -16.17 1.94
CA ILE A 145 -1.14 -16.58 2.16
C ILE A 145 -1.36 -18.07 1.85
N ASN A 146 -0.55 -18.66 0.98
CA ASN A 146 -0.73 -20.04 0.53
C ASN A 146 0.27 -21.03 1.15
N GLU A 147 1.22 -20.56 1.96
CA GLU A 147 2.27 -21.35 2.61
C GLU A 147 3.09 -22.18 1.60
N ARG A 148 3.52 -21.51 0.52
CA ARG A 148 4.41 -22.08 -0.50
C ARG A 148 5.83 -21.55 -0.40
#